data_AF-A0A151JYY2-F1
#
_entry.id   AF-A0A151JYY2-F1
#
_cell.length_a   1.000
_cell.length_b   1.000
_cell.length_c   1.000
_cell.angle_alpha   90.00
_cell.angle_beta   90.00
_cell.angle_gamma   90.00
#
_symmetry.space_group_name_H-M   'P 1'
#
loop_
_entity.id
_entity.type
_entity.pdbx_description
1 polymer ?
#
loop_
_entity_poly.entity_id
_entity_poly.type
_entity_poly.pdbx_seq_one_letter_code
_entity_poly.pdbx_strand_id
1 'polypeptide(L)'
;MEKLGQIPEVVAKIKTASRPIIQTLHKFIFEKEGDRKSRQNLRDFPGFSFTEDSMEFRKKMEFAGAFSIGDLTTICNMLGLEYIGTKEELRRKIIRALMNLDSLTRTEDDNDDDGEPSDDEEE
;
A
#
# COMPACT_ATOMS: atom_id res chain seq x y z
N MET A 1 -5.70 17.18 3.18
CA MET A 1 -5.91 15.72 3.17
C MET A 1 -5.95 15.31 1.73
N GLU A 2 -4.82 14.83 1.25
CA GLU A 2 -4.76 14.19 -0.04
C GLU A 2 -5.50 12.86 0.03
N LYS A 3 -6.22 12.54 -1.04
CA LYS A 3 -6.96 11.30 -1.16
C LYS A 3 -6.43 10.54 -2.36
N LEU A 4 -6.57 9.22 -2.35
CA LEU A 4 -6.28 8.37 -3.52
C LEU A 4 -7.00 8.87 -4.79
N GLY A 5 -8.18 9.47 -4.63
CA GLY A 5 -8.95 10.08 -5.71
C GLY A 5 -8.35 11.34 -6.34
N GLN A 6 -7.30 11.92 -5.74
CA GLN A 6 -6.58 13.07 -6.28
C GLN A 6 -5.38 12.67 -7.15
N ILE A 7 -4.94 11.41 -7.05
CA ILE A 7 -3.82 10.88 -7.83
C ILE A 7 -4.35 10.38 -9.17
N PRO A 8 -4.05 11.06 -10.31
CA PRO A 8 -4.68 10.76 -11.58
C PRO A 8 -4.39 9.33 -12.07
N GLU A 9 -3.15 8.88 -11.85
CA GLU A 9 -2.69 7.56 -12.26
C GLU A 9 -3.43 6.45 -11.50
N VAL A 10 -3.49 6.54 -10.17
CA VAL A 10 -4.22 5.56 -9.35
C VAL A 10 -5.71 5.60 -9.67
N VAL A 11 -6.30 6.78 -9.89
CA VAL A 11 -7.71 6.89 -10.32
C VAL A 11 -7.94 6.22 -11.68
N ALA A 12 -7.03 6.36 -12.63
CA ALA A 12 -7.11 5.70 -13.93
C ALA A 12 -7.06 4.17 -13.78
N LYS A 13 -6.12 3.65 -12.97
CA LYS A 13 -6.02 2.21 -12.64
C LYS A 13 -7.29 1.71 -11.94
N ILE A 14 -7.80 2.43 -10.95
CA ILE A 14 -9.08 2.13 -10.28
C ILE A 14 -10.26 2.17 -11.25
N LYS A 15 -10.23 2.97 -12.32
CA LYS A 15 -11.30 2.99 -13.33
C LYS A 15 -11.23 1.78 -14.26
N THR A 16 -10.04 1.41 -14.72
CA THR A 16 -9.84 0.34 -15.72
C THR A 16 -9.80 -1.05 -15.11
N ALA A 17 -9.47 -1.18 -13.82
CA ALA A 17 -9.36 -2.47 -13.16
C ALA A 17 -10.67 -3.26 -13.09
N SER A 18 -10.52 -4.58 -13.15
CA SER A 18 -11.62 -5.55 -13.07
C SER A 18 -12.21 -5.60 -11.65
N ARG A 19 -13.45 -6.10 -11.54
CA ARG A 19 -14.17 -6.19 -10.25
C ARG A 19 -13.38 -6.96 -9.17
N PRO A 20 -12.75 -8.12 -9.47
CA PRO A 20 -11.96 -8.84 -8.47
C PRO A 20 -10.80 -8.01 -7.92
N ILE A 21 -10.08 -7.30 -8.79
CA ILE A 21 -8.95 -6.44 -8.39
C ILE A 21 -9.41 -5.32 -7.46
N ILE A 22 -10.52 -4.67 -7.80
CA ILE A 22 -11.11 -3.63 -6.95
C ILE A 22 -11.52 -4.19 -5.59
N GLN A 23 -12.09 -5.40 -5.56
CA GLN A 23 -12.46 -6.07 -4.31
C GLN A 23 -11.23 -6.44 -3.48
N THR A 24 -10.16 -6.93 -4.10
CA THR A 24 -8.88 -7.23 -3.43
C THR A 24 -8.29 -5.97 -2.79
N LEU A 25 -8.21 -4.86 -3.54
CA LEU A 25 -7.69 -3.58 -3.02
C LEU A 25 -8.60 -3.02 -1.91
N HIS A 26 -9.92 -3.07 -2.09
CA HIS A 26 -10.87 -2.63 -1.06
C HIS A 26 -10.75 -3.46 0.23
N LYS A 27 -10.65 -4.79 0.09
CA LYS A 27 -10.44 -5.70 1.22
C LYS A 27 -9.10 -5.45 1.89
N PHE A 28 -8.06 -5.13 1.13
CA PHE A 28 -6.76 -4.78 1.69
C PHE A 28 -6.84 -3.51 2.53
N ILE A 29 -7.43 -2.43 1.99
CA ILE A 29 -7.49 -1.12 2.66
C ILE A 29 -8.43 -1.14 3.86
N PHE A 30 -9.68 -1.58 3.64
CA PHE A 30 -10.77 -1.47 4.61
C PHE A 30 -10.99 -2.74 5.45
N GLU A 31 -10.25 -3.81 5.18
CA GLU A 31 -10.40 -5.13 5.85
C GLU A 31 -11.82 -5.69 5.73
N LYS A 32 -12.54 -5.25 4.70
CA LYS A 32 -13.95 -5.54 4.45
C LYS A 32 -14.17 -5.87 2.99
N GLU A 33 -15.11 -6.77 2.75
CA GLU A 33 -15.53 -7.07 1.38
C GLU A 33 -16.08 -5.82 0.70
N GLY A 34 -15.70 -5.66 -0.57
CA GLY A 34 -16.12 -4.53 -1.37
C GLY A 34 -17.55 -4.67 -1.89
N ASP A 35 -18.32 -3.59 -1.80
CA ASP A 35 -19.67 -3.47 -2.34
C ASP A 35 -19.70 -2.65 -3.64
N ARG A 36 -20.89 -2.19 -4.09
CA ARG A 36 -21.05 -1.33 -5.27
C ARG A 36 -20.32 0.01 -5.14
N LYS A 37 -20.03 0.47 -3.93
CA LYS A 37 -19.33 1.72 -3.63
C LYS A 37 -17.83 1.53 -3.48
N SER A 38 -17.29 0.31 -3.63
CA SER A 38 -15.84 0.04 -3.52
C SER A 38 -14.97 1.04 -4.28
N ARG A 39 -15.30 1.33 -5.54
CA ARG A 39 -14.52 2.29 -6.35
C ARG A 39 -14.59 3.72 -5.82
N GLN A 40 -15.71 4.12 -5.25
CA GLN A 40 -15.87 5.44 -4.65
C GLN A 40 -15.11 5.50 -3.33
N ASN A 41 -15.27 4.50 -2.46
CA ASN A 41 -14.57 4.39 -1.18
C ASN A 41 -13.05 4.42 -1.37
N LEU A 42 -12.54 3.72 -2.38
CA LEU A 42 -11.11 3.74 -2.72
C LEU A 42 -10.62 5.14 -3.11
N ARG A 43 -11.42 5.91 -3.86
CA ARG A 43 -11.06 7.30 -4.22
C ARG A 43 -11.18 8.25 -3.04
N ASP A 44 -12.11 8.01 -2.13
CA ASP A 44 -12.30 8.83 -0.94
C ASP A 44 -11.33 8.49 0.19
N PHE A 45 -10.52 7.44 0.04
CA PHE A 45 -9.53 7.03 1.02
C PHE A 45 -8.44 8.10 1.18
N PRO A 46 -8.29 8.68 2.40
CA PRO A 46 -7.32 9.75 2.66
C PRO A 46 -5.92 9.24 3.04
N GLY A 47 -5.67 7.93 2.95
CA GLY A 47 -4.48 7.31 3.50
C GLY A 47 -4.71 6.72 4.90
N PHE A 48 -3.75 5.92 5.36
CA PHE A 48 -3.73 5.43 6.74
C PHE A 48 -3.25 6.53 7.68
N SER A 49 -3.93 6.71 8.81
CA SER A 49 -3.59 7.73 9.80
C SER A 49 -2.61 7.25 10.88
N PHE A 50 -2.06 6.05 10.72
CA PHE A 50 -1.13 5.42 11.67
C PHE A 50 0.32 5.51 11.16
N THR A 51 1.29 5.29 12.05
CA THR A 51 2.75 5.32 11.75
C THR A 51 3.34 3.90 11.74
N GLU A 52 4.57 3.73 11.27
CA GLU A 52 5.19 2.38 11.18
C GLU A 52 5.40 1.72 12.56
N ASP A 53 5.65 2.54 13.59
CA ASP A 53 5.85 2.07 14.96
C ASP A 53 4.54 1.72 15.69
N SER A 54 3.40 1.99 15.05
CA SER A 54 2.09 1.79 15.66
C SER A 54 1.70 0.30 15.72
N MET A 55 0.86 -0.05 16.70
CA MET A 55 0.26 -1.39 16.75
C MET A 55 -0.63 -1.66 15.54
N GLU A 56 -1.25 -0.62 14.99
CA GLU A 56 -2.08 -0.64 13.80
C GLU A 56 -1.29 -1.10 12.59
N PHE A 57 -0.06 -0.58 12.39
CA PHE A 57 0.83 -1.02 11.32
C PHE A 57 1.18 -2.50 11.43
N ARG A 58 1.53 -2.97 12.64
CA ARG A 58 1.86 -4.38 12.89
C ARG A 58 0.67 -5.30 12.59
N LYS A 59 -0.53 -4.93 13.04
CA LYS A 59 -1.78 -5.65 12.73
C LYS A 59 -2.07 -5.66 11.23
N LYS A 60 -1.82 -4.53 10.56
CA LYS A 60 -2.01 -4.42 9.11
C LYS A 60 -1.06 -5.31 8.33
N MET A 61 0.21 -5.38 8.74
CA MET A 61 1.22 -6.28 8.17
C MET A 61 0.85 -7.75 8.34
N GLU A 62 0.33 -8.13 9.51
CA GLU A 62 -0.16 -9.48 9.78
C GLU A 62 -1.37 -9.83 8.89
N PHE A 63 -2.37 -8.94 8.82
CA PHE A 63 -3.53 -9.10 7.94
C PHE A 63 -3.13 -9.19 6.46
N ALA A 64 -2.21 -8.33 6.03
CA ALA A 64 -1.64 -8.36 4.68
C ALA A 64 -0.90 -9.68 4.38
N GLY A 65 -0.46 -10.41 5.42
CA GLY A 65 0.12 -11.74 5.29
C GLY A 65 -0.82 -12.81 4.73
N ALA A 66 -2.14 -12.61 4.85
CA ALA A 66 -3.13 -13.51 4.28
C ALA A 66 -3.25 -13.41 2.75
N PHE A 67 -2.78 -12.32 2.14
CA PHE A 67 -2.84 -12.10 0.69
C PHE A 67 -1.76 -12.91 -0.02
N SER A 68 -2.01 -13.35 -1.25
CA SER A 68 -0.98 -14.02 -2.05
C SER A 68 0.01 -13.01 -2.63
N ILE A 69 1.18 -13.46 -3.07
CA ILE A 69 2.12 -12.58 -3.78
C ILE A 69 1.48 -11.96 -5.03
N GLY A 70 0.63 -12.72 -5.76
CA GLY A 70 -0.09 -12.21 -6.92
C GLY A 70 -1.11 -11.12 -6.59
N ASP A 71 -1.77 -11.22 -5.44
CA ASP A 71 -2.66 -10.15 -4.94
C ASP A 71 -1.86 -8.88 -4.63
N LEU A 72 -0.71 -9.03 -3.95
CA LEU A 72 0.17 -7.90 -3.63
C LEU A 72 0.74 -7.24 -4.89
N THR A 73 1.22 -8.02 -5.85
CA THR A 73 1.68 -7.50 -7.15
C THR A 73 0.57 -6.74 -7.87
N THR A 74 -0.66 -7.26 -7.82
CA THR A 74 -1.82 -6.58 -8.39
C THR A 74 -2.09 -5.25 -7.69
N ILE A 75 -2.01 -5.21 -6.36
CA ILE A 75 -2.16 -3.98 -5.58
C ILE A 75 -1.04 -2.98 -5.89
N CYS A 76 0.21 -3.42 -5.99
CA CYS A 76 1.32 -2.56 -6.41
C CYS A 76 1.03 -1.90 -7.75
N ASN A 77 0.66 -2.68 -8.78
CA ASN A 77 0.32 -2.15 -10.10
C ASN A 77 -0.89 -1.17 -10.07
N MET A 78 -1.85 -1.38 -9.16
CA MET A 78 -2.99 -0.47 -8.98
C MET A 78 -2.57 0.87 -8.39
N LEU A 79 -1.60 0.84 -7.49
CA LEU A 79 -1.03 2.02 -6.85
C LEU A 79 0.06 2.69 -7.71
N GLY A 80 0.54 2.04 -8.78
CA GLY A 80 1.67 2.54 -9.57
C GLY A 80 3.03 2.23 -8.93
N LEU A 81 3.08 1.30 -7.99
CA LEU A 81 4.30 0.86 -7.31
C LEU A 81 5.00 -0.26 -8.08
N GLU A 82 6.32 -0.31 -7.97
CA GLU A 82 7.10 -1.45 -8.41
C GLU A 82 6.84 -2.67 -7.54
N TYR A 83 6.83 -3.84 -8.18
CA TYR A 83 6.60 -5.13 -7.53
C TYR A 83 7.88 -5.97 -7.39
N ILE A 84 9.00 -5.29 -7.10
CA ILE A 84 10.30 -5.92 -6.89
C ILE A 84 10.47 -6.28 -5.42
N GLY A 85 10.81 -7.56 -5.17
CA GLY A 85 11.13 -8.11 -3.86
C GLY A 85 10.32 -9.34 -3.47
N THR A 86 10.46 -9.73 -2.21
CA THR A 86 9.72 -10.78 -1.52
C THR A 86 8.29 -10.34 -1.18
N LYS A 87 7.44 -11.32 -0.86
CA LYS A 87 6.07 -11.07 -0.39
C LYS A 87 6.03 -10.04 0.74
N GLU A 88 6.96 -10.11 1.68
CA GLU A 88 7.00 -9.20 2.83
C GLU A 88 7.32 -7.76 2.42
N GLU A 89 8.33 -7.57 1.57
CA GLU A 89 8.72 -6.26 1.07
C GLU A 89 7.58 -5.59 0.29
N LEU A 90 6.85 -6.37 -0.53
CA LEU A 90 5.68 -5.87 -1.24
C LEU A 90 4.58 -5.37 -0.27
N ARG A 91 4.26 -6.14 0.78
CA ARG A 91 3.28 -5.69 1.79
C ARG A 91 3.72 -4.39 2.43
N ARG A 92 4.99 -4.31 2.86
CA ARG A 92 5.55 -3.14 3.52
C ARG A 92 5.46 -1.92 2.61
N LYS A 93 5.90 -2.04 1.35
CA LYS A 93 5.82 -1.00 0.33
C LYS A 93 4.38 -0.50 0.13
N ILE A 94 3.42 -1.42 -0.01
CA ILE A 94 2.00 -1.06 -0.18
C ILE A 94 1.48 -0.29 1.03
N ILE A 95 1.75 -0.76 2.25
CA ILE A 95 1.25 -0.12 3.48
C ILE A 95 1.88 1.26 3.64
N ARG A 96 3.20 1.38 3.46
CA ARG A 96 3.93 2.66 3.48
C ARG A 96 3.35 3.66 2.49
N ALA A 97 3.12 3.24 1.26
CA ALA A 97 2.56 4.11 0.23
C ALA A 97 1.09 4.52 0.51
N LEU A 98 0.33 3.66 1.20
CA LEU A 98 -1.02 4.00 1.65
C LEU A 98 -1.02 4.89 2.91
N MET A 99 0.07 4.93 3.68
CA MET A 99 0.27 5.90 4.76
C MET A 99 0.71 7.27 4.22
N ASN A 100 1.58 7.25 3.20
CA ASN A 100 2.10 8.45 2.56
C ASN A 100 1.70 8.49 1.07
N LEU A 101 0.53 9.08 0.78
CA LEU A 101 0.00 9.16 -0.58
C LEU A 101 0.86 10.02 -1.52
N ASP A 102 1.66 10.94 -1.00
CA ASP A 102 2.62 11.72 -1.80
C ASP A 102 3.65 10.81 -2.48
N SER A 103 4.04 9.70 -1.84
CA SER A 103 4.98 8.74 -2.42
C SER A 103 4.45 8.06 -3.68
N LEU A 104 3.13 8.08 -3.90
CA LEU A 104 2.49 7.54 -5.12
C LEU A 104 2.48 8.55 -6.27
N THR A 105 2.69 9.84 -5.97
CA THR A 105 2.74 10.91 -6.98
C THR A 105 4.14 11.13 -7.54
N ARG A 106 5.16 10.74 -6.77
CA ARG A 106 6.57 10.86 -7.11
C ARG A 106 7.12 9.48 -7.45
N THR A 107 6.88 9.03 -8.68
CA THR A 107 7.81 8.08 -9.29
C THR A 107 9.17 8.77 -9.34
N GLU A 108 10.20 8.10 -8.82
CA GLU A 108 11.62 8.50 -8.76
C GLU A 108 12.09 8.97 -7.36
N ASP A 109 12.95 8.11 -6.80
CA ASP A 109 13.95 8.35 -5.75
C ASP A 109 13.47 8.82 -4.37
N ASP A 110 13.32 7.86 -3.44
CA ASP A 110 14.02 7.99 -2.16
C ASP A 110 14.50 6.59 -1.73
N ASN A 111 15.82 6.42 -1.86
CA ASN A 111 16.58 5.45 -1.10
C ASN A 111 16.42 5.83 0.38
N ASP A 112 15.44 5.25 1.09
CA ASP A 112 15.58 5.13 2.53
C ASP A 112 16.56 3.97 2.80
N ASP A 113 17.83 4.34 2.63
CA ASP A 113 18.98 3.81 3.35
C ASP A 113 18.66 3.83 4.85
N ASP A 114 17.94 2.81 5.34
CA ASP A 114 17.95 2.46 6.75
C ASP A 114 19.08 1.44 6.94
N GLY A 115 20.31 1.92 6.71
CA GLY A 115 21.49 1.29 7.27
C GLY A 115 21.41 1.48 8.77
N GLU A 116 21.01 0.45 9.51
CA GLU A 116 21.40 0.33 10.91
C GLU A 116 22.92 0.10 10.94
N PRO A 117 23.77 1.05 11.39
CA PRO A 117 25.08 0.66 11.88
C PRO A 117 24.82 -0.11 13.18
N SER A 118 25.01 -1.42 13.14
CA SER A 118 25.24 -2.20 14.34
C SER A 118 26.53 -1.66 14.98
N ASP A 119 26.40 -0.89 16.05
CA ASP A 119 27.54 -0.49 16.88
C ASP A 119 28.29 -1.74 17.35
N ASP A 120 29.56 -1.80 16.95
CA ASP A 120 30.59 -2.71 17.41
C ASP A 120 30.84 -2.42 18.91
N GLU A 121 30.61 -3.41 19.78
CA GLU A 121 31.29 -3.46 21.08
C GLU A 121 32.14 -4.73 21.12
N GLU A 122 33.43 -4.56 20.78
CA GLU A 122 34.51 -5.49 21.11
C GLU A 122 34.71 -5.56 22.63
N GLU A 123 34.78 -6.79 23.17
CA GLU A 123 35.59 -7.13 24.35
C GLU A 123 36.45 -8.36 24.06
#